data_AF-A0A261VHE7-F1
#
_entry.id   AF-A0A261VHE7-F1
#
_cell.length_a   1.000
_cell.length_b   1.000
_cell.length_c   1.000
_cell.angle_alpha   90.00
_cell.angle_beta   90.00
_cell.angle_gamma   90.00
#
_symmetry.space_group_name_H-M   'P 1'
#
loop_
_entity.id
_entity.type
_entity.pdbx_description
1 polymer ?
#
loop_
_entity_poly.entity_id
_entity_poly.type
_entity_poly.pdbx_seq_one_letter_code
_entity_poly.pdbx_strand_id
1 'polypeptide(L)'
;MGLRRSVFGVAGSLVGLLRTRLELFALEAAEEKARLVKLLGMAFAALLFLTLAVLVFSVTIAVAFWPTEDRYLALGLLAALYAVIGLGLLLAVRRELVSGPVPFSATFEELGRDADLLDSVRVAQAQQDAQDDLREPR
;
A
#
# COMPACT_ATOMS: atom_id res chain seq x y z
N MET A 1 37.57 -31.62 4.05
CA MET A 1 37.24 -30.18 4.13
C MET A 1 36.47 -29.62 2.90
N GLY A 2 36.00 -30.46 1.95
CA GLY A 2 35.37 -29.97 0.70
C GLY A 2 33.86 -29.66 0.78
N LEU A 3 33.08 -30.38 1.59
CA LEU A 3 31.61 -30.23 1.61
C LEU A 3 31.15 -28.88 2.18
N ARG A 4 31.78 -28.38 3.24
CA ARG A 4 31.43 -27.07 3.85
C ARG A 4 31.58 -25.94 2.82
N ARG A 5 32.68 -25.92 2.07
CA ARG A 5 32.98 -24.91 1.05
C ARG A 5 31.99 -24.94 -0.13
N SER A 6 31.52 -26.12 -0.52
CA SER A 6 30.47 -26.29 -1.54
C SER A 6 29.10 -25.78 -1.06
N VAL A 7 28.72 -26.06 0.19
CA VAL A 7 27.46 -25.55 0.78
C VAL A 7 27.47 -24.02 0.89
N PHE A 8 28.59 -23.43 1.31
CA PHE A 8 28.76 -21.97 1.36
C PHE A 8 28.70 -21.31 -0.03
N GLY A 9 29.28 -21.95 -1.06
CA GLY A 9 29.19 -21.46 -2.44
C GLY A 9 27.76 -21.49 -2.99
N VAL A 10 27.03 -22.58 -2.77
CA VAL A 10 25.63 -22.72 -3.21
C VAL A 10 24.71 -21.73 -2.48
N ALA A 11 24.93 -21.50 -1.19
CA ALA A 11 24.21 -20.49 -0.42
C ALA A 11 24.45 -19.07 -0.96
N GLY A 12 25.69 -18.72 -1.31
CA GLY A 12 26.01 -17.43 -1.92
C GLY A 12 25.33 -17.22 -3.29
N SER A 13 25.30 -18.26 -4.13
CA SER A 13 24.59 -18.22 -5.40
C SER A 13 23.07 -18.12 -5.23
N LEU A 14 22.48 -18.83 -4.27
CA LEU A 14 21.05 -18.74 -3.94
C LEU A 14 20.67 -17.35 -3.43
N VAL A 15 21.48 -16.74 -2.56
CA VAL A 15 21.28 -15.38 -2.06
C VAL A 15 21.37 -14.36 -3.20
N GLY A 16 22.33 -14.52 -4.11
CA GLY A 16 22.44 -13.68 -5.31
C GLY A 16 21.18 -13.76 -6.19
N LEU A 17 20.67 -14.98 -6.40
CA LEU A 17 19.47 -15.23 -7.22
C LEU A 17 18.19 -14.69 -6.56
N LEU A 18 18.05 -14.86 -5.24
CA LEU A 18 16.97 -14.27 -4.46
C LEU A 18 17.00 -12.75 -4.55
N ARG A 19 18.18 -12.13 -4.42
CA ARG A 19 18.34 -10.69 -4.51
C ARG A 19 17.82 -10.13 -5.83
N THR A 20 18.17 -10.75 -6.96
CA THR A 20 17.69 -10.31 -8.27
C THR A 20 16.19 -10.48 -8.43
N ARG A 21 15.61 -11.59 -7.92
CA ARG A 21 14.16 -11.79 -7.96
C ARG A 21 13.40 -10.84 -7.05
N LEU A 22 13.93 -10.54 -5.87
CA LEU A 22 13.36 -9.54 -4.96
C LEU A 22 13.43 -8.14 -5.56
N GLU A 23 14.51 -7.81 -6.26
CA GLU A 23 14.67 -6.53 -6.95
C GLU A 23 13.62 -6.39 -8.08
N LEU A 24 13.38 -7.44 -8.85
CA LEU A 24 12.29 -7.51 -9.84
C LEU A 24 10.89 -7.47 -9.19
N PHE A 25 10.64 -8.24 -8.15
CA PHE A 25 9.37 -8.25 -7.43
C PHE A 25 9.05 -6.89 -6.80
N ALA A 26 10.05 -6.23 -6.23
CA ALA A 26 9.91 -4.90 -5.67
C ALA A 26 9.58 -3.87 -6.76
N LEU A 27 10.20 -4.01 -7.94
CA LEU A 27 9.93 -3.16 -9.09
C LEU A 27 8.50 -3.36 -9.63
N GLU A 28 8.08 -4.61 -9.84
CA GLU A 28 6.73 -4.96 -10.30
C GLU A 28 5.66 -4.54 -9.29
N ALA A 29 5.91 -4.74 -7.99
CA ALA A 29 5.01 -4.29 -6.93
C ALA A 29 4.88 -2.76 -6.89
N ALA A 30 5.97 -2.02 -7.15
CA ALA A 30 5.93 -0.57 -7.24
C ALA A 30 5.13 -0.08 -8.46
N GLU A 31 5.27 -0.77 -9.60
CA GLU A 31 4.56 -0.45 -10.84
C GLU A 31 3.05 -0.73 -10.72
N GLU A 32 2.68 -1.87 -10.14
CA GLU A 32 1.28 -2.22 -9.91
C GLU A 32 0.63 -1.29 -8.87
N LYS A 33 1.38 -0.86 -7.84
CA LYS A 33 0.95 0.19 -6.91
C LYS A 33 0.65 1.50 -7.63
N ALA A 34 1.53 1.95 -8.53
CA ALA A 34 1.30 3.18 -9.29
C ALA A 34 0.05 3.07 -10.16
N ARG A 35 -0.20 1.90 -10.77
CA ARG A 35 -1.44 1.60 -11.51
C ARG A 35 -2.67 1.66 -10.62
N LEU A 36 -2.65 1.03 -9.45
CA LEU A 36 -3.73 1.05 -8.46
C LEU A 36 -4.04 2.47 -7.97
N VAL A 37 -3.01 3.26 -7.63
CA VAL A 37 -3.17 4.66 -7.23
C VAL A 37 -3.76 5.49 -8.37
N LYS A 38 -3.30 5.28 -9.60
CA LYS A 38 -3.87 5.94 -10.78
C LYS A 38 -5.34 5.56 -11.00
N LEU A 39 -5.68 4.28 -10.91
CA LEU A 39 -7.05 3.78 -11.02
C LEU A 39 -7.94 4.36 -9.92
N LEU A 40 -7.45 4.41 -8.68
CA LEU A 40 -8.18 5.00 -7.56
C LEU A 40 -8.41 6.50 -7.77
N GLY A 41 -7.40 7.22 -8.27
CA GLY A 41 -7.54 8.63 -8.65
C GLY A 41 -8.57 8.83 -9.78
N MET A 42 -8.54 7.99 -10.81
CA MET A 42 -9.53 8.02 -11.90
C MET A 42 -10.94 7.68 -11.41
N ALA A 43 -11.09 6.68 -10.54
CA ALA A 43 -12.37 6.30 -9.94
C ALA A 43 -12.91 7.42 -9.03
N PHE A 44 -12.07 8.04 -8.21
CA PHE A 44 -12.43 9.18 -7.38
C PHE A 44 -12.92 10.36 -8.23
N ALA A 45 -12.17 10.71 -9.29
CA ALA A 45 -12.57 11.75 -10.22
C ALA A 45 -13.91 11.40 -10.90
N ALA A 46 -14.09 10.17 -11.38
CA ALA A 46 -15.34 9.73 -11.99
C ALA A 46 -16.54 9.81 -11.03
N LEU A 47 -16.37 9.35 -9.77
CA LEU A 47 -17.42 9.46 -8.74
C LEU A 47 -17.75 10.92 -8.43
N LEU A 48 -16.74 11.80 -8.34
CA LEU A 48 -16.94 13.23 -8.10
C LEU A 48 -17.79 13.85 -9.22
N PHE A 49 -17.41 13.62 -10.49
CA PHE A 49 -18.16 14.14 -11.63
C PHE A 49 -19.57 13.54 -11.74
N LEU A 50 -19.76 12.25 -11.45
CA LEU A 50 -21.09 11.63 -11.39
C LEU A 50 -21.96 12.26 -10.29
N THR A 51 -21.40 12.49 -9.10
CA THR A 51 -22.12 13.13 -8.00
C THR A 51 -22.55 14.55 -8.37
N LEU A 52 -21.66 15.33 -9.01
CA LEU A 52 -21.99 16.66 -9.52
C LEU A 52 -23.06 16.61 -10.63
N ALA A 53 -22.99 15.65 -11.54
CA ALA A 53 -23.99 15.47 -12.59
C ALA A 53 -25.38 15.16 -12.00
N VAL A 54 -25.44 14.26 -11.02
CA VAL A 54 -26.66 13.92 -10.28
C VAL A 54 -27.20 15.14 -9.53
N LEU A 55 -26.34 15.93 -8.89
CA LEU A 55 -26.73 17.18 -8.23
C LEU A 55 -27.36 18.18 -9.21
N VAL A 56 -26.68 18.47 -10.33
CA VAL A 56 -27.19 19.39 -11.36
C VAL A 56 -28.49 18.87 -11.97
N PHE A 57 -28.59 17.56 -12.22
CA PHE A 57 -29.79 16.93 -12.73
C PHE A 57 -30.98 17.06 -11.77
N SER A 58 -30.76 16.80 -10.46
CA SER A 58 -31.80 16.97 -9.45
C SER A 58 -32.25 18.42 -9.30
N VAL A 59 -31.31 19.39 -9.35
CA VAL A 59 -31.65 20.83 -9.37
C VAL A 59 -32.46 21.17 -10.62
N THR A 60 -32.11 20.61 -11.77
CA THR A 60 -32.81 20.83 -13.04
C THR A 60 -34.26 20.33 -12.95
N ILE A 61 -34.48 19.14 -12.39
CA ILE A 61 -35.83 18.61 -12.14
C ILE A 61 -36.58 19.51 -11.15
N ALA A 62 -35.95 19.90 -10.05
CA ALA A 62 -36.58 20.79 -9.06
C ALA A 62 -36.96 22.14 -9.67
N VAL A 63 -36.15 22.70 -10.56
CA VAL A 63 -36.48 23.97 -11.21
C VAL A 63 -37.52 23.81 -12.32
N ALA A 64 -37.50 22.69 -13.06
CA ALA A 64 -38.42 22.44 -14.17
C ALA A 64 -39.84 22.09 -13.71
N PHE A 65 -39.98 21.34 -12.61
CA PHE A 65 -41.26 20.77 -12.18
C PHE A 65 -41.88 21.44 -10.94
N TRP A 66 -41.11 22.14 -10.09
CA TRP A 66 -41.65 22.70 -8.84
C TRP A 66 -42.18 24.14 -9.01
N PRO A 67 -43.39 24.44 -8.52
CA PRO A 67 -43.94 25.81 -8.50
C PRO A 67 -43.05 26.78 -7.71
N THR A 68 -43.10 28.06 -8.08
CA THR A 68 -42.18 29.11 -7.60
C THR A 68 -42.13 29.26 -6.07
N GLU A 69 -43.24 28.99 -5.38
CA GLU A 69 -43.37 29.13 -3.92
C GLU A 69 -42.60 28.04 -3.15
N ASP A 70 -42.62 26.80 -3.62
CA ASP A 70 -42.00 25.65 -2.93
C ASP A 70 -40.59 25.30 -3.44
N ARG A 71 -40.14 25.96 -4.52
CA ARG A 71 -38.84 25.69 -5.17
C ARG A 71 -37.66 25.81 -4.19
N TYR A 72 -37.69 26.79 -3.30
CA TYR A 72 -36.62 27.03 -2.34
C TYR A 72 -36.54 25.95 -1.27
N LEU A 73 -37.69 25.41 -0.83
CA LEU A 73 -37.74 24.29 0.11
C LEU A 73 -37.22 23.00 -0.53
N ALA A 74 -37.63 22.71 -1.78
CA ALA A 74 -37.14 21.56 -2.53
C ALA A 74 -35.62 21.62 -2.75
N LEU A 75 -35.09 22.78 -3.15
CA LEU A 75 -33.65 23.00 -3.29
C LEU A 75 -32.91 22.89 -1.95
N GLY A 76 -33.49 23.41 -0.86
CA GLY A 76 -32.93 23.31 0.48
C GLY A 76 -32.83 21.87 0.99
N LEU A 77 -33.89 21.07 0.83
CA LEU A 77 -33.88 19.65 1.16
C LEU A 77 -32.87 18.86 0.32
N LEU A 78 -32.82 19.16 -0.98
CA LEU A 78 -31.89 18.52 -1.90
C LEU A 78 -30.44 18.86 -1.53
N ALA A 79 -30.16 20.13 -1.21
CA ALA A 79 -28.86 20.56 -0.72
C ALA A 79 -28.47 19.89 0.60
N ALA A 80 -29.40 19.79 1.55
CA ALA A 80 -29.17 19.10 2.83
C ALA A 80 -28.87 17.61 2.62
N LEU A 81 -29.60 16.93 1.74
CA LEU A 81 -29.37 15.52 1.39
C LEU A 81 -27.97 15.32 0.81
N TYR A 82 -27.60 16.12 -0.21
CA TYR A 82 -26.27 16.03 -0.81
C TYR A 82 -25.15 16.41 0.18
N ALA A 83 -25.40 17.37 1.07
CA ALA A 83 -24.44 17.75 2.11
C ALA A 83 -24.18 16.59 3.09
N VAL A 84 -25.23 15.88 3.54
CA VAL A 84 -25.09 14.72 4.43
C VAL A 84 -24.30 13.60 3.76
N ILE A 85 -24.64 13.27 2.50
CA ILE A 85 -23.92 12.25 1.73
C ILE A 85 -22.45 12.65 1.55
N GLY A 86 -22.19 13.89 1.13
CA GLY A 86 -20.84 14.42 0.92
C GLY A 86 -20.01 14.41 2.20
N LEU A 87 -20.60 14.82 3.33
CA LEU A 87 -19.93 14.81 4.63
C LEU A 87 -19.63 13.38 5.10
N GLY A 88 -20.56 12.44 4.90
CA GLY A 88 -20.36 11.02 5.19
C GLY A 88 -19.21 10.42 4.39
N LEU A 89 -19.16 10.68 3.08
CA LEU A 89 -18.06 10.25 2.22
C LEU A 89 -16.73 10.88 2.63
N LEU A 90 -16.71 12.17 2.98
CA LEU A 90 -15.49 12.88 3.38
C LEU A 90 -14.94 12.33 4.71
N LEU A 91 -15.81 11.99 5.65
CA LEU A 91 -15.43 11.30 6.88
C LEU A 91 -14.93 9.88 6.63
N ALA A 92 -15.54 9.14 5.70
CA ALA A 92 -15.09 7.81 5.31
C ALA A 92 -13.71 7.84 4.66
N VAL A 93 -13.50 8.75 3.70
CA VAL A 93 -12.19 8.97 3.05
C VAL A 93 -11.15 9.41 4.08
N ARG A 94 -11.49 10.34 4.98
CA ARG A 94 -10.59 10.75 6.07
C ARG A 94 -10.23 9.57 6.98
N ARG A 95 -11.19 8.71 7.32
CA ARG A 95 -10.94 7.49 8.11
C ARG A 95 -10.01 6.54 7.36
N GLU A 96 -10.23 6.31 6.08
CA GLU A 96 -9.37 5.43 5.28
C GLU A 96 -7.95 5.99 5.12
N LEU A 97 -7.80 7.30 4.97
CA LEU A 97 -6.50 7.96 4.82
C LEU A 97 -5.72 8.09 6.14
N VAL A 98 -6.42 8.30 7.26
CA VAL A 98 -5.79 8.54 8.59
C VAL A 98 -5.66 7.25 9.40
N SER A 99 -6.57 6.30 9.22
CA SER A 99 -6.65 5.04 9.98
C SER A 99 -6.45 3.80 9.10
N GLY A 100 -6.26 3.97 7.79
CA GLY A 100 -5.91 2.88 6.90
C GLY A 100 -4.56 2.27 7.30
N PRO A 101 -4.47 0.95 7.43
CA PRO A 101 -3.22 0.29 7.77
C PRO A 101 -2.18 0.62 6.69
N VAL A 102 -0.97 0.99 7.11
CA VAL A 102 0.18 1.09 6.21
C VAL A 102 0.31 -0.28 5.54
N PRO A 103 0.03 -0.41 4.23
CA PRO A 103 0.05 -1.72 3.60
C PRO A 103 1.48 -2.25 3.71
N PHE A 104 1.61 -3.53 4.05
CA PHE A 104 2.90 -4.24 4.27
C PHE A 104 3.61 -3.97 5.59
N SER A 105 2.99 -3.28 6.57
CA SER A 105 3.58 -3.10 7.91
C SER A 105 4.00 -4.43 8.55
N ALA A 106 3.13 -5.44 8.55
CA ALA A 106 3.45 -6.78 9.03
C ALA A 106 4.59 -7.44 8.23
N THR A 107 4.59 -7.29 6.90
CA THR A 107 5.62 -7.85 6.03
C THR A 107 6.98 -7.19 6.22
N PHE A 108 7.03 -5.88 6.46
CA PHE A 108 8.27 -5.16 6.76
C PHE A 108 8.84 -5.55 8.13
N GLU A 109 7.96 -5.79 9.10
CA GLU A 109 8.36 -6.25 10.42
C GLU A 109 8.92 -7.68 10.39
N GLU A 110 8.30 -8.57 9.60
CA GLU A 110 8.82 -9.91 9.34
C GLU A 110 10.14 -9.91 8.57
N LEU A 111 10.28 -9.06 7.54
CA LEU A 111 11.55 -8.89 6.81
C LEU A 111 12.68 -8.32 7.68
N GLY A 112 12.36 -7.42 8.62
CA GLY A 112 13.34 -6.93 9.59
C GLY A 112 13.83 -8.05 10.51
N ARG A 113 12.91 -8.90 10.97
CA ARG A 113 13.23 -10.05 11.81
C ARG A 113 14.12 -11.07 11.09
N ASP A 114 13.87 -11.30 9.81
CA ASP A 114 14.72 -12.16 8.96
C ASP A 114 16.12 -11.56 8.72
N ALA A 115 16.23 -10.24 8.61
CA ALA A 115 17.51 -9.55 8.47
C ALA A 115 18.37 -9.67 9.76
N ASP A 116 17.76 -9.52 10.94
CA ASP A 116 18.43 -9.70 12.22
C ASP A 116 18.94 -11.14 12.41
N LEU A 117 18.15 -12.12 11.98
CA LEU A 117 18.57 -13.53 12.01
C LEU A 117 19.76 -13.78 11.07
N LEU A 118 19.78 -13.21 9.87
CA LEU A 118 20.90 -13.34 8.94
C LEU A 118 22.18 -12.69 9.47
N ASP A 119 22.07 -11.54 10.14
CA ASP A 119 23.22 -10.88 10.77
C ASP A 119 23.79 -11.72 11.91
N SER A 120 22.92 -12.29 12.76
CA SER A 120 23.34 -13.19 13.85
C SER A 120 24.08 -14.44 13.35
N VAL A 121 23.66 -15.02 12.22
CA VAL A 121 24.32 -16.17 11.59
C VAL A 121 25.69 -15.77 11.02
N ARG A 122 25.82 -14.59 10.41
CA ARG A 122 27.10 -14.06 9.94
C ARG A 122 28.10 -13.87 11.07
N VAL A 123 27.66 -13.29 12.19
CA VAL A 123 28.50 -13.06 13.38
C VAL A 123 28.96 -14.39 13.98
N ALA A 124 28.07 -15.39 14.07
CA ALA A 124 28.41 -16.72 14.54
C ALA A 124 29.44 -17.43 13.65
N GLN A 125 29.37 -17.21 12.33
CA GLN A 125 30.35 -17.74 11.36
C GLN A 125 31.72 -17.07 11.50
N ALA A 126 31.76 -15.74 11.67
CA ALA A 126 33.01 -15.02 11.90
C ALA A 126 33.71 -15.47 13.20
N GLN A 127 32.94 -15.81 14.24
CA GLN A 127 33.47 -16.37 15.48
C GLN A 127 33.99 -17.79 15.31
N GLN A 128 33.31 -18.63 14.53
CA GLN A 128 33.78 -19.98 14.21
C GLN A 128 35.07 -19.96 13.38
N ASP A 129 35.17 -19.06 12.40
CA ASP A 129 36.39 -18.91 11.59
C ASP A 129 37.57 -18.45 12.44
N ALA A 130 37.37 -17.48 13.34
CA ALA A 130 38.41 -17.05 14.29
C ALA A 130 38.79 -18.15 15.30
N GLN A 131 37.84 -19.03 15.67
CA GLN A 131 38.08 -20.13 16.60
C GLN A 131 38.78 -21.33 15.94
N ASP A 132 38.55 -21.57 14.65
CA ASP A 132 39.30 -22.55 13.86
C ASP A 132 40.75 -22.06 13.61
N ASP A 133 40.96 -20.76 13.38
CA ASP A 133 42.30 -20.16 13.20
C ASP A 133 43.16 -20.23 14.49
N LEU A 134 42.53 -20.10 15.66
CA LEU A 134 43.18 -20.30 16.96
C LEU A 134 43.45 -21.78 17.29
N ARG A 135 42.80 -22.72 16.60
CA ARG A 135 42.97 -24.17 16.81
C ARG A 135 44.03 -24.80 15.91
N GLU A 136 44.48 -24.13 14.85
CA GLU A 136 45.63 -24.55 14.04
C GLU A 136 46.90 -23.70 14.30
N PRO A 137 47.60 -23.86 15.44
CA PRO A 137 48.98 -23.41 15.55
C PRO A 137 49.89 -24.53 15.00
N ARG A 138 50.39 -24.36 13.78
CA ARG A 138 51.58 -25.09 13.28
C ARG A 138 52.53 -24.17 12.54
#